data_AF-A0A2G0Y6Q6-F1
#
_entry.id   AF-A0A2G0Y6Q6-F1
#
_cell.length_a   1.000
_cell.length_b   1.000
_cell.length_c   1.000
_cell.angle_alpha   90.00
_cell.angle_beta   90.00
_cell.angle_gamma   90.00
#
_symmetry.space_group_name_H-M   'P 1'
#
loop_
_entity.id
_entity.type
_entity.pdbx_description
1 polymer ?
#
loop_
_entity_poly.entity_id
_entity_poly.type
_entity_poly.pdbx_seq_one_letter_code
_entity_poly.pdbx_strand_id
1 'polypeptide(L)'
;MLNQQGYHRIAPVACFNELLAMVESAVEPFDLLVINRALAAGTTLNLDDFFRHCPVIRHTLVYETPPIDEQVLIVTPGSKVIKNLSRPPDRQAIKTLMQMIDPQKGKPARRPLLLGMR
;
A
#
# COMPACT_ATOMS: atom_id res chain seq x y z
N MET A 1 -7.10 -12.03 9.06
CA MET A 1 -7.02 -10.58 9.36
C MET A 1 -7.32 -9.72 8.12
N LEU A 2 -6.55 -9.82 7.04
CA LEU A 2 -6.74 -9.02 5.81
C LEU A 2 -8.15 -9.15 5.19
N ASN A 3 -8.67 -10.38 5.04
CA ASN A 3 -10.05 -10.61 4.54
C ASN A 3 -11.13 -9.91 5.37
N GLN A 4 -10.93 -9.79 6.69
CA GLN A 4 -11.88 -9.10 7.57
C GLN A 4 -11.81 -7.58 7.43
N GLN A 5 -10.80 -7.06 6.74
CA GLN A 5 -10.63 -5.65 6.39
C GLN A 5 -10.99 -5.40 4.91
N GLY A 6 -11.59 -6.37 4.20
CA GLY A 6 -12.09 -6.19 2.83
C GLY A 6 -11.06 -6.45 1.73
N TYR A 7 -9.86 -6.95 2.05
CA TYR A 7 -8.91 -7.42 1.04
C TYR A 7 -9.28 -8.83 0.56
N HIS A 8 -9.22 -9.05 -0.75
CA HIS A 8 -9.53 -10.33 -1.40
C HIS A 8 -8.43 -10.71 -2.38
N ARG A 9 -8.43 -11.96 -2.87
CA ARG A 9 -7.40 -12.50 -3.80
C ARG A 9 -5.98 -12.39 -3.23
N ILE A 10 -5.82 -12.76 -1.96
CA ILE A 10 -4.54 -12.71 -1.26
C ILE A 10 -3.67 -13.88 -1.70
N ALA A 11 -2.49 -13.57 -2.23
CA ALA A 11 -1.47 -14.55 -2.57
C ALA A 11 -0.31 -14.44 -1.56
N PRO A 12 0.07 -15.53 -0.86
CA PRO A 12 1.30 -15.55 -0.09
C PRO A 12 2.50 -15.60 -1.03
N VAL A 13 3.61 -14.96 -0.64
CA VAL A 13 4.86 -14.93 -1.40
C VAL A 13 5.99 -15.30 -0.45
N ALA A 14 6.80 -16.30 -0.82
CA ALA A 14 7.81 -16.88 0.06
C ALA A 14 9.20 -16.24 -0.11
N CYS A 15 9.49 -15.67 -1.28
CA CYS A 15 10.80 -15.08 -1.56
C CYS A 15 10.72 -13.85 -2.46
N PHE A 16 11.79 -13.06 -2.49
CA PHE A 16 11.82 -11.83 -3.27
C PHE A 16 11.75 -12.07 -4.79
N ASN A 17 12.37 -13.15 -5.29
CA ASN A 17 12.28 -13.51 -6.70
C ASN A 17 10.84 -13.83 -7.15
N GLU A 18 10.05 -14.48 -6.30
CA GLU A 18 8.64 -14.76 -6.58
C GLU A 18 7.83 -13.44 -6.64
N LEU A 19 8.10 -12.50 -5.73
CA LEU A 19 7.50 -11.16 -5.79
C LEU A 19 7.84 -10.45 -7.10
N LEU A 20 9.11 -10.49 -7.54
CA LEU A 20 9.53 -9.88 -8.79
C LEU A 20 8.80 -10.50 -9.99
N ALA A 21 8.72 -11.83 -10.06
CA ALA A 21 8.00 -12.52 -11.13
C ALA A 21 6.51 -12.13 -11.18
N MET A 22 5.87 -11.97 -10.02
CA MET A 22 4.47 -11.52 -9.93
C MET A 22 4.29 -10.07 -10.39
N VAL A 23 5.23 -9.19 -10.03
CA VAL A 23 5.24 -7.77 -10.45
C VAL A 23 5.43 -7.64 -11.96
N GLU A 24 6.37 -8.40 -12.53
CA GLU A 24 6.65 -8.42 -13.97
C GLU A 24 5.48 -8.97 -14.80
N SER A 25 4.75 -9.92 -14.23
CA SER A 25 3.61 -10.58 -14.91
C SER A 25 2.25 -9.97 -14.56
N ALA A 26 2.21 -8.85 -13.82
CA ALA A 26 0.98 -8.26 -13.31
C ALA A 26 0.12 -7.66 -14.43
N VAL A 27 -1.10 -8.19 -14.61
CA VAL A 27 -2.11 -7.62 -15.51
C VAL A 27 -2.96 -6.55 -14.81
N GLU A 28 -3.19 -6.72 -13.51
CA GLU A 28 -3.89 -5.78 -12.64
C GLU A 28 -2.95 -5.36 -11.50
N PRO A 29 -3.00 -4.09 -11.03
CA PRO A 29 -2.18 -3.66 -9.91
C PRO A 29 -2.62 -4.30 -8.60
N PHE A 30 -1.65 -4.60 -7.74
CA PHE A 30 -1.86 -5.04 -6.37
C PHE A 30 -2.27 -3.85 -5.50
N ASP A 31 -3.39 -3.99 -4.79
CA ASP A 31 -3.89 -2.96 -3.87
C ASP A 31 -2.99 -2.79 -2.65
N LEU A 32 -2.49 -3.89 -2.10
CA LEU A 32 -1.67 -3.89 -0.89
C LEU A 32 -0.60 -4.97 -0.96
N LEU A 33 0.66 -4.56 -0.85
CA LEU A 33 1.76 -5.45 -0.52
C LEU A 33 2.08 -5.36 0.98
N VAL A 34 2.21 -6.52 1.64
CA VAL A 34 2.72 -6.64 3.00
C VAL A 34 4.01 -7.44 2.94
N ILE A 35 5.12 -6.85 3.36
CA ILE A 35 6.45 -7.45 3.17
C ILE A 35 7.35 -7.27 4.39
N ASN A 36 8.07 -8.33 4.76
CA ASN A 36 9.19 -8.23 5.68
C ASN A 36 10.41 -7.67 4.94
N ARG A 37 11.05 -6.62 5.45
CA ARG A 37 12.29 -6.07 4.86
C ARG A 37 13.39 -7.11 4.71
N ALA A 38 13.44 -8.10 5.61
CA ALA A 38 14.37 -9.23 5.54
C ALA A 38 14.25 -10.06 4.25
N LEU A 39 13.09 -10.03 3.56
CA LEU A 39 12.91 -10.73 2.28
C LEU A 39 13.89 -10.24 1.22
N ALA A 40 14.34 -8.99 1.30
CA ALA A 40 15.29 -8.37 0.38
C ALA A 40 16.71 -8.21 0.97
N ALA A 41 16.99 -8.77 2.16
CA ALA A 41 18.27 -8.56 2.86
C ALA A 41 19.50 -9.08 2.08
N GLY A 42 19.33 -10.03 1.16
CA GLY A 42 20.37 -10.52 0.26
C GLY A 42 20.58 -9.67 -1.01
N THR A 43 19.88 -8.54 -1.14
CA THR A 43 19.91 -7.68 -2.32
C THR A 43 20.48 -6.30 -1.98
N THR A 44 21.02 -5.60 -2.96
CA THR A 44 21.44 -4.19 -2.81
C THR A 44 20.27 -3.21 -2.95
N LEU A 45 19.03 -3.71 -2.94
CA LEU A 45 17.84 -2.94 -3.28
C LEU A 45 17.34 -2.14 -2.08
N ASN A 46 17.11 -0.84 -2.28
CA ASN A 46 16.32 -0.05 -1.35
C ASN A 46 14.82 -0.29 -1.60
N LEU A 47 14.14 -0.99 -0.69
CA LEU A 47 12.73 -1.34 -0.85
C LEU A 47 11.80 -0.12 -0.96
N ASP A 48 12.03 0.94 -0.19
CA ASP A 48 11.16 2.13 -0.27
C ASP A 48 11.27 2.81 -1.63
N ASP A 49 12.48 2.88 -2.18
CA ASP A 49 12.73 3.42 -3.51
C ASP A 49 12.15 2.52 -4.61
N PHE A 50 12.34 1.20 -4.50
CA PHE A 50 11.75 0.23 -5.42
C PHE A 50 10.22 0.34 -5.45
N PHE A 51 9.57 0.31 -4.28
CA PHE A 51 8.11 0.39 -4.21
C PHE A 51 7.58 1.76 -4.62
N ARG A 52 8.33 2.84 -4.39
CA ARG A 52 7.98 4.18 -4.89
C ARG A 52 7.82 4.14 -6.42
N HIS A 53 8.75 3.50 -7.12
CA HIS A 53 8.79 3.45 -8.58
C HIS A 53 8.06 2.27 -9.21
N CYS A 54 7.52 1.33 -8.43
CA CYS A 54 6.77 0.18 -8.95
C CYS A 54 5.29 0.51 -9.20
N PRO A 55 4.83 0.76 -10.44
CA PRO A 55 3.48 1.27 -10.70
C PRO A 55 2.36 0.26 -10.42
N VAL A 56 2.69 -1.04 -10.46
CA VAL A 56 1.72 -2.13 -10.24
C VAL A 56 1.44 -2.40 -8.76
N ILE A 57 2.12 -1.73 -7.83
CA ILE A 57 1.82 -1.82 -6.39
C ILE A 57 1.26 -0.46 -5.94
N ARG A 58 0.03 -0.45 -5.43
CA ARG A 58 -0.66 0.79 -4.99
C ARG A 58 -0.21 1.24 -3.60
N HIS A 59 -0.16 0.33 -2.64
CA HIS A 59 0.25 0.63 -1.26
C HIS A 59 1.12 -0.48 -0.68
N THR A 60 1.94 -0.13 0.32
CA THR A 60 2.89 -1.07 0.92
C THR A 60 2.96 -0.89 2.43
N LEU A 61 2.85 -2.02 3.15
CA LEU A 61 3.29 -2.15 4.54
C LEU A 61 4.61 -2.92 4.56
N VAL A 62 5.68 -2.22 4.91
CA VAL A 62 6.99 -2.83 5.12
C VAL A 62 7.14 -3.01 6.62
N TYR A 63 7.43 -4.22 7.09
CA TYR A 63 7.78 -4.45 8.49
C TYR A 63 9.17 -5.03 8.61
N GLU A 64 9.82 -4.81 9.74
CA GLU A 64 11.16 -5.31 9.99
C GLU A 64 11.27 -6.01 11.34
N THR A 65 12.26 -6.88 11.47
CA THR A 65 12.66 -7.51 12.72
C THR A 65 14.19 -7.65 12.67
N PRO A 66 14.97 -6.96 13.52
CA PRO A 66 14.57 -6.18 14.70
C PRO A 66 13.78 -4.89 14.39
N PRO A 67 13.02 -4.36 15.36
CA PRO A 67 12.17 -3.19 15.17
C PRO A 67 12.97 -1.94 14.77
N ILE A 68 12.43 -1.19 13.81
CA ILE A 68 12.86 0.18 13.46
C ILE A 68 11.79 1.19 13.89
N ASP A 69 12.13 2.48 13.88
CA ASP A 69 11.13 3.53 14.06
C ASP A 69 10.09 3.51 12.94
N GLU A 70 8.82 3.58 13.30
CA GLU A 70 7.71 3.58 12.35
C GLU A 70 7.71 4.88 11.54
N GLN A 71 7.62 4.75 10.21
CA GLN A 71 7.69 5.89 9.30
C GLN A 71 6.63 5.74 8.21
N VAL A 72 6.10 6.86 7.73
CA VAL A 72 5.14 6.90 6.63
C VAL A 72 5.66 7.81 5.54
N LEU A 73 5.70 7.29 4.32
CA LEU A 73 6.03 8.01 3.11
C LEU A 73 4.82 8.07 2.19
N ILE A 74 4.39 9.28 1.85
CA ILE A 74 3.28 9.57 0.93
C ILE A 74 3.86 10.14 -0.37
N VAL A 75 3.43 9.60 -1.52
CA VAL A 75 3.91 10.00 -2.85
C VAL A 75 2.72 10.52 -3.68
N THR A 76 2.78 11.75 -4.22
CA THR A 76 1.71 12.35 -5.03
C THR A 76 2.12 12.60 -6.49
N PRO A 77 1.14 12.68 -7.44
CA PRO A 77 -0.33 12.71 -7.22
C PRO A 77 -1.10 11.49 -7.76
N GLY A 78 -1.86 10.83 -6.88
CA GLY A 78 -2.58 9.55 -7.08
C GLY A 78 -2.54 8.64 -5.83
N SER A 79 -1.65 9.02 -4.90
CA SER A 79 -1.61 8.70 -3.46
C SER A 79 -1.22 7.28 -3.06
N LYS A 80 -0.07 6.83 -3.59
CA LYS A 80 0.66 5.68 -3.05
C LYS A 80 1.14 5.97 -1.62
N VAL A 81 0.99 4.97 -0.74
CA VAL A 81 1.44 5.03 0.66
C VAL A 81 2.38 3.87 0.94
N ILE A 82 3.57 4.19 1.44
CA ILE A 82 4.54 3.21 1.93
C ILE A 82 4.70 3.46 3.44
N LYS A 83 4.30 2.49 4.26
CA LYS A 83 4.40 2.59 5.72
C LYS A 83 5.34 1.52 6.25
N ASN A 84 6.36 1.96 6.96
CA ASN A 84 7.31 1.13 7.68
C ASN A 84 6.80 0.88 9.11
N LEU A 85 6.83 -0.38 9.53
CA LEU A 85 6.34 -0.86 10.81
C LEU A 85 7.49 -1.52 11.59
N SER A 86 7.51 -1.28 12.89
CA SER A 86 8.46 -1.88 13.84
C SER A 86 8.21 -3.37 14.09
N ARG A 87 7.08 -3.91 13.62
CA ARG A 87 6.62 -5.27 13.90
C ARG A 87 5.71 -5.78 12.79
N PRO A 88 5.47 -7.11 12.69
CA PRO A 88 4.48 -7.65 11.78
C PRO A 88 3.12 -6.95 11.95
N PRO A 89 2.42 -6.62 10.85
CA PRO A 89 1.20 -5.84 10.94
C PRO A 89 0.11 -6.59 11.69
N ASP A 90 -0.54 -5.88 12.61
CA ASP A 90 -1.75 -6.32 13.27
C ASP A 90 -3.00 -5.69 12.61
N ARG A 91 -4.17 -5.96 13.20
CA ARG A 91 -5.44 -5.47 12.66
C ARG A 91 -5.51 -3.94 12.70
N GLN A 92 -4.92 -3.32 13.72
CA GLN A 92 -4.97 -1.88 13.90
C GLN A 92 -4.07 -1.18 12.87
N ALA A 93 -2.87 -1.72 12.61
CA ALA A 93 -1.96 -1.22 11.59
C ALA A 93 -2.61 -1.19 10.20
N ILE A 94 -3.33 -2.26 9.83
CA ILE A 94 -4.07 -2.33 8.55
C ILE A 94 -5.21 -1.31 8.54
N LYS A 95 -6.00 -1.20 9.62
CA LYS A 95 -7.08 -0.20 9.70
C LYS A 95 -6.56 1.22 9.53
N THR A 96 -5.45 1.55 10.19
CA THR A 96 -4.82 2.86 10.06
C THR A 96 -4.33 3.11 8.65
N LEU A 97 -3.79 2.10 7.95
CA LEU A 97 -3.46 2.22 6.54
C LEU A 97 -4.70 2.52 5.70
N MET A 98 -5.77 1.73 5.86
CA MET A 98 -7.02 1.92 5.13
C MET A 98 -7.59 3.33 5.31
N GLN A 99 -7.57 3.86 6.53
CA GLN A 99 -8.00 5.24 6.81
C GLN A 99 -7.17 6.30 6.07
N MET A 100 -5.91 6.01 5.74
CA MET A 100 -5.06 6.92 4.97
C MET A 100 -5.29 6.81 3.46
N ILE A 101 -5.63 5.63 2.95
CA ILE A 101 -5.70 5.35 1.51
C ILE A 101 -7.13 5.38 0.95
N ASP A 102 -8.15 5.16 1.78
CA ASP A 102 -9.54 5.27 1.36
C ASP A 102 -9.89 6.75 1.16
N PRO A 103 -10.27 7.17 -0.07
CA PRO A 103 -10.78 8.51 -0.29
C PRO A 103 -12.06 8.66 0.53
N GLN A 104 -12.15 9.70 1.37
CA GLN A 104 -13.35 9.97 2.14
C GLN A 104 -14.57 9.94 1.22
N LYS A 105 -15.44 8.93 1.40
CA LYS A 105 -16.73 8.87 0.71
C LYS A 105 -17.53 10.13 1.06
N GLY A 106 -17.55 11.08 0.13
CA GLY A 106 -18.50 12.19 0.09
C GLY A 106 -18.13 13.45 0.87
N LYS A 107 -17.49 14.41 0.19
CA LYS A 107 -18.12 15.74 0.16
C LYS A 107 -19.03 15.73 -1.07
N PRO A 108 -20.36 15.85 -0.94
CA PRO A 108 -21.20 16.04 -2.12
C PRO A 108 -20.68 17.28 -2.83
N ALA A 109 -20.30 17.13 -4.09
CA ALA A 109 -20.03 18.27 -4.95
C ALA A 109 -21.27 19.15 -4.90
N ARG A 110 -21.17 20.32 -4.25
CA ARG A 110 -22.21 21.35 -4.35
C ARG A 110 -22.26 21.74 -5.82
N ARG A 111 -23.15 21.12 -6.58
CA ARG A 111 -23.51 21.61 -7.91
C ARG A 111 -24.08 23.01 -7.69
N PRO A 112 -23.48 24.08 -8.23
CA PRO A 112 -24.17 25.34 -8.25
C PRO A 112 -25.43 25.13 -9.09
N LEU A 113 -26.60 25.28 -8.47
CA LEU A 113 -27.84 25.43 -9.22
C LEU A 113 -27.69 26.72 -10.02
N LEU A 114 -27.38 26.59 -11.31
CA LEU A 114 -27.61 27.65 -12.27
C LEU A 114 -29.12 27.89 -12.30
N LEU A 115 -29.57 28.81 -11.45
CA LEU A 115 -30.91 29.35 -11.48
C LEU A 115 -31.03 30.15 -12.77
N GLY A 116 -31.59 29.50 -13.80
CA GLY A 116 -31.97 30.16 -15.03
C GLY A 116 -32.98 31.26 -14.71
N MET A 117 -32.55 32.51 -14.79
CA MET A 117 -33.45 33.66 -14.82
C MET A 117 -33.95 33.78 -16.26
N ARG A 118 -35.26 33.57 -16.43
CA ARG A 118 -36.05 34.05 -17.58
C ARG A 118 -36.71 35.36 -17.19
#